data_AF-A0A7L1ITI8-F1
#
_entry.id   AF-A0A7L1ITI8-F1
#
_cell.length_a   1.000
_cell.length_b   1.000
_cell.length_c   1.000
_cell.angle_alpha   90.00
_cell.angle_beta   90.00
_cell.angle_gamma   90.00
#
_symmetry.space_group_name_H-M   'P 1'
#
loop_
_entity.id
_entity.type
_entity.pdbx_description
1 polymer ?
#
loop_
_entity_poly.entity_id
_entity_poly.type
_entity_poly.pdbx_seq_one_letter_code
_entity_poly.pdbx_strand_id
1 'polypeptide(L)'
;FMNYMGIPFHLCSSPNDGLLEWLARHRQVVWSVLDQNPDVTHGMSLSLSFTTDPNYHQVLTSIYKLFLYFCTTGRNDTLQWNKPSITGSFSSFCN
;
A
#
# COMPACT_ATOMS: atom_id res chain seq x y z
N PHE A 1 19.68 3.84 2.29
CA PHE A 1 19.01 3.02 3.32
C PHE A 1 19.69 1.66 3.35
N MET A 2 20.54 1.34 4.33
CA MET A 2 21.21 0.03 4.39
C MET A 2 20.80 -0.83 5.60
N ASN A 3 20.04 -0.28 6.56
CA ASN A 3 19.66 -0.97 7.80
C ASN A 3 18.14 -0.97 8.06
N TYR A 4 17.33 -0.75 7.03
CA TYR A 4 15.87 -0.72 7.15
C TYR A 4 15.25 -1.73 6.19
N MET A 5 14.22 -2.43 6.67
CA MET A 5 13.33 -3.22 5.83
C MET A 5 12.22 -2.32 5.29
N GLY A 6 12.08 -2.27 3.97
CA GLY A 6 10.92 -1.66 3.32
C GLY A 6 9.86 -2.72 3.03
N ILE A 7 8.62 -2.45 3.41
CA ILE A 7 7.47 -3.31 3.05
C ILE A 7 6.56 -2.47 2.15
N PRO A 8 6.49 -2.76 0.84
CA PRO A 8 5.56 -2.07 -0.06
C PRO A 8 4.19 -2.75 -0.08
N PHE A 9 3.14 -1.98 -0.34
CA PHE A 9 1.79 -2.50 -0.61
C PHE A 9 1.30 -1.95 -1.95
N HIS A 10 0.79 -2.85 -2.79
CA HIS A 10 0.29 -2.54 -4.12
C HIS A 10 -1.12 -3.09 -4.30
N LEU A 11 -2.02 -2.27 -4.85
CA LEU A 11 -3.28 -2.75 -5.39
C LEU A 11 -3.02 -3.33 -6.79
N CYS A 12 -3.48 -4.55 -7.01
CA CYS A 12 -3.31 -5.28 -8.26
C CYS A 12 -4.67 -5.50 -8.92
N SER A 13 -4.67 -5.64 -10.25
CA SER A 13 -5.90 -5.89 -11.01
C SER A 13 -6.41 -7.31 -10.78
N SER A 14 -7.72 -7.46 -10.62
CA SER A 14 -8.42 -8.73 -10.47
C SER A 14 -9.61 -8.82 -11.44
N PRO A 15 -10.07 -10.03 -11.83
CA PRO A 15 -11.35 -10.19 -12.53
C PRO A 15 -12.54 -9.51 -11.82
N ASN A 16 -12.44 -9.34 -10.50
CA ASN A 16 -13.47 -8.72 -9.68
C ASN A 16 -13.36 -7.18 -9.62
N ASP A 17 -12.39 -6.53 -10.28
CA ASP A 17 -12.24 -5.07 -10.27
C ASP A 17 -13.49 -4.34 -10.77
N GLY A 18 -14.33 -4.99 -11.60
CA GLY A 18 -15.64 -4.50 -12.04
C GLY A 18 -16.70 -4.43 -10.94
N LEU A 19 -16.56 -5.25 -9.91
CA LEU A 19 -17.54 -5.44 -8.83
C LEU A 19 -17.18 -4.66 -7.56
N LEU A 20 -15.90 -4.28 -7.42
CA LEU A 20 -15.40 -3.53 -6.26
C LEU A 20 -15.66 -2.03 -6.40
N GLU A 21 -15.79 -1.36 -5.26
CA GLU A 21 -15.86 0.10 -5.18
C GLU A 21 -14.48 0.74 -5.33
N TRP A 22 -14.43 1.79 -6.16
CA TRP A 22 -13.22 2.55 -6.43
C TRP A 22 -13.51 4.06 -6.31
N LEU A 23 -12.61 4.90 -5.79
CA LEU A 23 -11.29 4.60 -5.21
C LEU A 23 -11.40 3.67 -4.00
N ALA A 24 -10.35 2.93 -3.67
CA ALA A 24 -10.32 2.06 -2.50
C ALA A 24 -10.22 2.89 -1.21
N ARG A 25 -11.30 3.61 -0.85
CA ARG A 25 -11.37 4.57 0.26
C ARG A 25 -11.63 3.89 1.60
N HIS A 26 -11.10 4.47 2.67
CA HIS A 26 -11.33 4.02 4.05
C HIS A 26 -11.02 2.53 4.27
N ARG A 27 -10.03 2.01 3.54
CA ARG A 27 -9.52 0.65 3.70
C ARG A 27 -8.27 0.71 4.57
N GLN A 28 -8.26 -0.02 5.68
CA GLN A 28 -7.08 -0.15 6.51
C GLN A 28 -6.25 -1.34 6.05
N VAL A 29 -4.96 -1.11 5.88
CA VAL A 29 -3.96 -2.15 5.67
C VAL A 29 -3.12 -2.24 6.94
N VAL A 30 -2.96 -3.45 7.46
CA VAL A 30 -2.12 -3.74 8.61
C VAL A 30 -1.01 -4.69 8.16
N TRP A 31 0.24 -4.31 8.37
CA TRP A 31 1.39 -5.19 8.25
C TRP A 31 1.80 -5.65 9.64
N SER A 32 1.90 -6.95 9.83
CA SER A 32 2.41 -7.54 11.07
C SER A 32 3.63 -8.39 10.76
N VAL A 33 4.79 -7.99 11.28
CA VAL A 33 6.01 -8.82 11.29
C VAL A 33 5.99 -9.58 12.60
N LEU A 34 5.69 -10.87 12.50
CA LEU A 34 5.45 -11.73 13.66
C LEU A 34 6.77 -12.19 14.28
N ASP A 35 6.89 -11.98 15.58
CA ASP A 35 7.86 -12.66 16.43
C ASP A 35 7.37 -14.10 16.68
N GLN A 36 8.21 -15.08 16.34
CA GLN A 36 7.88 -16.50 16.40
C GLN A 36 8.24 -17.15 17.75
N ASN A 37 8.24 -16.38 18.84
CA ASN A 37 8.39 -16.92 20.19
C ASN A 37 7.32 -17.99 20.48
N PRO A 38 7.68 -19.21 20.95
CA PRO A 38 6.71 -20.27 21.22
C PRO A 38 5.69 -19.92 22.31
N ASP A 39 6.04 -19.00 23.21
CA ASP A 39 5.09 -18.42 24.17
C ASP A 39 4.67 -17.03 23.70
N VAL A 40 3.39 -16.90 23.32
CA VAL A 40 2.81 -15.66 22.79
C VAL A 40 2.89 -14.50 23.79
N THR A 41 2.94 -14.77 25.09
CA THR A 41 3.04 -13.70 26.11
C THR A 41 4.39 -12.98 26.08
N HIS A 42 5.40 -13.62 25.48
CA HIS A 42 6.74 -13.09 25.28
C HIS A 42 6.99 -12.59 23.84
N GLY A 43 5.97 -12.61 22.97
CA GLY A 43 6.10 -12.18 21.58
C GLY A 43 6.17 -10.66 21.42
N MET A 44 7.23 -10.16 20.77
CA MET A 44 7.44 -8.73 20.49
C MET A 44 7.25 -8.43 18.99
N SER A 45 6.07 -8.74 18.47
CA SER A 45 5.74 -8.52 17.04
C SER A 45 5.62 -7.03 16.71
N LEU A 46 6.08 -6.64 15.52
CA LEU A 46 5.91 -5.28 15.00
C LEU A 46 4.62 -5.21 14.18
N SER A 47 3.75 -4.24 14.47
CA SER A 47 2.57 -3.95 13.65
C SER A 47 2.58 -2.51 13.16
N LEU A 48 2.39 -2.33 11.86
CA LEU A 48 2.21 -1.03 11.22
C LEU A 48 0.85 -1.02 10.54
N SER A 49 0.15 0.10 10.55
CA SER A 49 -1.06 0.24 9.77
C SER A 49 -1.13 1.59 9.07
N PHE A 50 -1.81 1.61 7.94
CA PHE A 50 -2.24 2.84 7.29
C PHE A 50 -3.66 2.64 6.78
N THR A 51 -4.39 3.75 6.66
CA THR A 51 -5.75 3.76 6.10
C THR A 51 -5.74 4.60 4.85
N THR A 52 -6.38 4.11 3.80
CA THR A 52 -6.52 4.86 2.55
C THR A 52 -7.45 6.06 2.76
N ASP A 53 -6.91 7.27 2.56
CA ASP A 53 -7.66 8.51 2.71
C ASP A 53 -8.20 9.00 1.36
N PRO A 54 -9.52 9.20 1.20
CA PRO A 54 -10.12 9.75 -0.01
C PRO A 54 -9.68 11.19 -0.35
N ASN A 55 -9.24 11.96 0.64
CA ASN A 55 -8.91 13.38 0.51
C ASN A 55 -7.43 13.63 0.25
N TYR A 56 -6.64 12.57 0.07
CA TYR A 56 -5.22 12.66 -0.19
C TYR A 56 -4.92 13.02 -1.66
N HIS A 57 -5.61 14.05 -2.16
CA HIS A 57 -5.33 14.75 -3.42
C HIS A 57 -4.19 15.78 -3.28
N GLN A 58 -3.42 15.72 -2.19
CA GLN A 58 -2.42 16.72 -1.87
C GLN A 58 -1.08 16.35 -2.49
N VAL A 59 -0.83 17.02 -3.62
CA VAL A 59 0.43 17.58 -4.09
C VAL A 59 1.59 17.32 -3.12
N LEU A 60 2.67 16.73 -3.64
CA LEU A 60 3.93 16.41 -2.97
C LEU A 60 4.65 17.66 -2.42
N THR A 61 4.06 18.33 -1.42
CA THR A 61 4.66 19.50 -0.77
C THR A 61 4.45 19.43 0.73
N SER A 62 5.03 18.43 1.40
CA SER A 62 5.32 18.50 2.84
C SER A 62 6.38 17.50 3.24
N ILE A 63 7.42 18.02 3.89
CA ILE A 63 8.78 17.46 4.06
C ILE A 63 8.84 16.29 5.10
N TYR A 64 7.69 15.78 5.54
CA TYR A 64 7.59 14.64 6.48
C TYR A 64 6.60 13.57 6.01
N LYS A 65 6.36 13.50 4.71
CA LYS A 65 5.48 12.51 4.10
C LYS A 65 6.26 11.21 3.95
N LEU A 66 6.04 10.29 4.90
CA LEU A 66 6.49 8.89 4.86
C LEU A 66 6.51 8.42 3.41
N PHE A 67 7.70 8.07 2.92
CA PHE A 67 7.99 7.89 1.50
C PHE A 67 7.26 6.65 0.95
N LEU A 68 5.97 6.80 0.63
CA LEU A 68 5.19 5.87 -0.17
C LEU A 68 5.64 6.06 -1.63
N TYR A 69 6.75 5.41 -2.00
CA TYR A 69 7.12 5.23 -3.40
C TYR A 69 6.10 4.27 -4.05
N PHE A 70 5.08 4.82 -4.70
CA PHE A 70 4.29 4.05 -5.65
C PHE A 70 5.06 3.98 -6.96
N CYS A 71 5.42 2.77 -7.40
CA CYS A 71 6.03 2.54 -8.71
C CYS A 71 4.96 2.76 -9.80
N THR A 72 4.75 4.00 -10.19
CA THR A 72 4.09 4.35 -11.46
C THR A 72 5.13 5.02 -12.33
N THR A 73 5.90 4.21 -13.05
CA THR A 73 6.78 4.69 -14.11
C THR A 73 5.92 5.41 -15.17
N GLY A 74 5.83 6.74 -15.09
CA GLY A 74 5.42 7.61 -16.20
C GLY A 74 3.99 8.16 -16.23
N ARG A 75 3.24 8.25 -15.13
CA ARG A 75 1.96 8.99 -15.10
C ARG A 75 1.89 9.94 -13.91
N ASN A 76 1.44 11.16 -14.20
CA ASN A 76 1.15 12.26 -13.25
C ASN A 76 0.71 11.73 -11.88
N ASP A 77 1.34 12.22 -10.82
CA ASP A 77 1.44 11.69 -9.45
C ASP A 77 0.13 11.57 -8.62
N THR A 78 -1.02 11.36 -9.26
CA THR A 78 -2.36 11.49 -8.64
C THR A 78 -3.19 10.20 -8.64
N LEU A 79 -2.65 9.04 -9.02
CA LEU A 79 -3.41 7.79 -9.20
C LEU A 79 -3.60 6.96 -7.90
N GLN A 80 -3.65 7.60 -6.73
CA GLN A 80 -3.67 6.88 -5.45
C GLN A 80 -5.02 6.19 -5.21
N TRP A 81 -4.97 4.88 -4.95
CA TRP A 81 -6.14 4.01 -4.67
C TRP A 81 -7.13 3.84 -5.83
N ASN A 82 -6.72 4.17 -7.05
CA ASN A 82 -7.52 3.99 -8.26
C ASN A 82 -7.69 2.51 -8.63
N LYS A 83 -8.69 2.24 -9.48
CA LYS A 83 -8.97 0.92 -10.05
C LYS A 83 -7.79 0.39 -10.87
N PRO A 84 -7.07 -0.65 -10.42
CA PRO A 84 -5.84 -1.12 -11.05
C PRO A 84 -6.05 -1.59 -12.49
N SER A 85 -7.19 -2.20 -12.81
CA SER A 85 -7.50 -2.61 -14.19
C SER A 85 -7.59 -1.44 -15.20
N ILE A 86 -7.71 -0.19 -14.73
CA ILE A 86 -7.77 1.01 -15.59
C ILE A 86 -6.45 1.77 -15.53
N THR A 87 -5.87 1.89 -14.34
CA THR A 87 -4.74 2.80 -14.11
C THR A 87 -3.38 2.12 -14.10
N GLY A 88 -3.33 0.80 -13.89
CA GLY A 88 -2.09 0.02 -13.79
C GLY A 88 -1.71 -0.73 -15.07
N SER A 89 -0.48 -1.21 -15.11
CA SER A 89 0.00 -2.23 -16.06
C SER A 89 0.12 -3.56 -15.33
N PHE A 90 -0.27 -4.66 -15.98
CA PHE A 90 -0.11 -6.01 -15.43
C PHE A 90 1.37 -6.28 -15.08
N SER A 91 1.63 -6.74 -13.84
CA SER A 91 2.96 -7.16 -13.38
C SER A 91 2.99 -8.68 -13.27
N SER A 92 3.96 -9.31 -13.93
CA SER A 92 4.17 -10.76 -13.87
C SER A 92 4.59 -11.28 -12.48
N PHE A 93 4.95 -10.38 -11.57
CA PHE A 93 5.32 -10.72 -10.19
C PHE A 93 4.13 -10.86 -9.23
N CYS A 94 2.91 -10.51 -9.67
CA CYS A 94 1.70 -10.55 -8.85
C CYS A 94 0.85 -11.81 -9.08
N ASN A 95 1.43 -12.87 -9.64
CA ASN A 95 0.80 -14.17 -9.85
C ASN A 95 1.02 -15.11 -8.66
#